data_AF-A0A151F3F1-F1
#
_entry.id   AF-A0A151F3F1-F1
#
_cell.length_a   1.000
_cell.length_b   1.000
_cell.length_c   1.000
_cell.angle_alpha   90.00
_cell.angle_beta   90.00
_cell.angle_gamma   90.00
#
_symmetry.space_group_name_H-M   'P 1'
#
loop_
_entity.id
_entity.type
_entity.pdbx_description
1 polymer ?
#
loop_
_entity_poly.entity_id
_entity_poly.type
_entity_poly.pdbx_seq_one_letter_code
_entity_poly.pdbx_strand_id
1 'polypeptide(L)'
;MERKTKAALIVIICIIVGAVALYIIFFGGLPAKNNAKDYMLSELGGDTVECTIEEDYHTCHIIYREQNRKIGEIWIYYYPGGIEPYKEYGFKGTADKTIFSDKVAIFLKGDGDFLGRACDLYNEKYGFNCIPFAREER
;
A
#
# COMPACT_ATOMS: atom_id res chain seq x y z
N MET A 1 21.84 -48.30 -6.62
CA MET A 1 20.46 -47.80 -6.63
C MET A 1 19.82 -48.15 -7.97
N GLU A 2 18.88 -49.09 -7.96
CA GLU A 2 18.26 -49.67 -9.16
C GLU A 2 17.44 -48.63 -9.95
N ARG A 3 17.30 -48.82 -11.27
CA ARG A 3 16.54 -47.90 -12.15
C ARG A 3 15.13 -47.60 -11.62
N LYS A 4 14.49 -48.59 -11.00
CA LYS A 4 13.14 -48.48 -10.42
C LYS A 4 13.09 -47.51 -9.23
N THR A 5 14.13 -47.51 -8.39
CA THR A 5 14.25 -46.62 -7.23
C THR A 5 14.47 -45.16 -7.64
N LYS A 6 15.25 -44.92 -8.71
CA LYS A 6 15.46 -43.56 -9.25
C LYS A 6 14.19 -42.98 -9.87
N ALA A 7 13.43 -43.79 -10.60
CA ALA A 7 12.17 -43.36 -11.21
C ALA A 7 11.12 -43.01 -10.14
N ALA A 8 10.99 -43.82 -9.08
CA ALA A 8 10.08 -43.54 -7.97
C ALA A 8 10.41 -42.22 -7.25
N LEU A 9 11.70 -41.93 -7.03
CA LEU A 9 12.14 -40.69 -6.39
C LEU A 9 11.77 -39.45 -7.21
N ILE A 10 11.95 -39.50 -8.54
CA ILE A 10 11.62 -38.38 -9.44
C ILE A 10 10.11 -38.08 -9.41
N VAL A 11 9.28 -39.12 -9.43
CA VAL A 11 7.81 -38.96 -9.38
C VAL A 11 7.39 -38.30 -8.06
N ILE A 12 7.97 -38.70 -6.93
CA ILE A 12 7.69 -38.10 -5.62
C ILE A 12 8.09 -36.62 -5.61
N ILE A 13 9.27 -36.28 -6.13
CA ILE A 13 9.72 -34.88 -6.21
C ILE A 13 8.77 -34.05 -7.08
N CYS A 14 8.34 -34.56 -8.23
CA CYS A 14 7.39 -33.86 -9.09
C CYS A 14 6.03 -33.62 -8.41
N ILE A 15 5.54 -34.59 -7.62
CA ILE A 15 4.30 -34.45 -6.86
C ILE A 15 4.45 -33.39 -5.77
N ILE A 16 5.58 -33.36 -5.05
CA ILE A 16 5.84 -32.37 -4.01
C ILE A 16 5.95 -30.97 -4.63
N VAL A 17 6.71 -30.80 -5.71
CA VAL A 17 6.85 -29.51 -6.41
C VAL A 17 5.50 -29.07 -6.96
N GLY A 18 4.72 -29.97 -7.54
CA GLY A 18 3.36 -29.70 -8.02
C GLY A 18 2.44 -29.25 -6.88
N ALA A 19 2.47 -29.93 -5.73
CA ALA A 19 1.66 -29.58 -4.57
C ALA A 19 2.10 -28.25 -3.93
N VAL A 20 3.40 -27.95 -3.88
CA VAL A 20 3.92 -26.66 -3.41
C VAL A 20 3.53 -25.53 -4.38
N ALA A 21 3.62 -25.74 -5.69
CA ALA A 21 3.15 -24.77 -6.68
C ALA A 21 1.64 -24.55 -6.57
N LEU A 22 0.85 -25.62 -6.42
CA LEU A 22 -0.59 -25.53 -6.23
C LEU A 22 -0.93 -24.81 -4.90
N TYR A 23 -0.19 -25.10 -3.83
CA TYR A 23 -0.35 -24.43 -2.54
C TYR A 23 -0.01 -22.94 -2.63
N ILE A 24 1.04 -22.57 -3.37
CA ILE A 24 1.37 -21.15 -3.63
C ILE A 24 0.24 -20.48 -4.43
N ILE A 25 -0.31 -21.17 -5.44
CA ILE A 25 -1.41 -20.63 -6.27
C ILE A 25 -2.72 -20.48 -5.47
N PHE A 26 -3.08 -21.46 -4.63
CA PHE A 26 -4.36 -21.49 -3.90
C PHE A 26 -4.32 -20.82 -2.52
N PHE A 27 -3.19 -20.90 -1.81
CA PHE A 27 -3.03 -20.43 -0.43
C PHE A 27 -1.91 -19.39 -0.26
N GLY A 28 -0.93 -19.35 -1.16
CA GLY A 28 0.17 -18.38 -1.15
C GLY A 28 -0.21 -16.98 -1.62
N GLY A 29 -1.48 -16.77 -2.03
CA GLY A 29 -2.02 -15.48 -2.42
C GLY A 29 -1.43 -14.97 -3.74
N LEU A 30 -2.28 -14.67 -4.71
CA LEU A 30 -1.97 -13.56 -5.60
C LEU A 30 -2.20 -12.28 -4.79
N PRO A 31 -1.21 -11.48 -4.36
CA PRO A 31 -1.50 -10.11 -3.96
C PRO A 31 -1.59 -9.31 -5.26
N ALA A 32 -2.72 -9.43 -5.93
CA ALA A 32 -3.03 -8.57 -7.07
C ALA A 32 -4.40 -7.92 -6.84
N LYS A 33 -4.54 -7.29 -5.68
CA LYS A 33 -5.36 -6.09 -5.54
C LYS A 33 -4.52 -5.10 -4.75
N ASN A 34 -3.72 -4.34 -5.50
CA ASN A 34 -3.09 -3.14 -5.00
C ASN A 34 -3.86 -2.01 -5.67
N ASN A 35 -4.69 -1.31 -4.94
CA ASN A 35 -5.36 -0.10 -5.38
C ASN A 35 -5.21 0.96 -4.29
N ALA A 36 -5.65 2.19 -4.58
CA ALA A 36 -5.45 3.30 -3.64
C ALA A 36 -6.07 3.04 -2.25
N LYS A 37 -7.11 2.19 -2.14
CA LYS A 37 -7.72 1.85 -0.84
C LYS A 37 -6.79 1.05 0.06
N ASP A 38 -5.89 0.25 -0.50
CA ASP A 38 -5.01 -0.64 0.28
C ASP A 38 -3.94 0.14 1.07
N TYR A 39 -3.71 1.41 0.71
CA TYR A 39 -2.80 2.32 1.39
C TYR A 39 -3.51 3.27 2.38
N MET A 40 -4.81 3.06 2.63
CA MET A 40 -5.55 3.84 3.63
C MET A 40 -5.14 3.44 5.05
N LEU A 41 -4.92 4.43 5.90
CA LEU A 41 -4.63 4.22 7.32
C LEU A 41 -5.95 4.18 8.11
N SER A 42 -6.54 2.99 8.24
CA SER A 42 -7.79 2.77 8.98
C SER A 42 -7.65 3.05 10.48
N GLU A 43 -6.45 2.89 11.05
CA GLU A 43 -6.14 3.11 12.47
C GLU A 43 -6.31 4.57 12.90
N LEU A 44 -6.16 5.49 11.94
CA LEU A 44 -6.32 6.91 12.19
C LEU A 44 -7.81 7.33 12.14
N GLY A 45 -8.73 6.41 11.81
CA GLY A 45 -10.18 6.65 11.84
C GLY A 45 -10.66 7.71 10.83
N GLY A 46 -10.05 7.74 9.64
CA GLY A 46 -10.33 8.77 8.63
C GLY A 46 -11.64 8.54 7.87
N ASP A 47 -12.29 9.64 7.50
CA ASP A 47 -13.46 9.68 6.64
C ASP A 47 -13.02 9.75 5.17
N THR A 48 -13.49 8.81 4.35
CA THR A 48 -13.23 8.84 2.90
C THR A 48 -14.11 9.91 2.24
N VAL A 49 -13.49 10.89 1.59
CA VAL A 49 -14.18 11.97 0.87
C VAL A 49 -14.47 11.58 -0.56
N GLU A 50 -13.43 11.12 -1.26
CA GLU A 50 -13.49 10.72 -2.66
C GLU A 50 -12.60 9.48 -2.80
N CYS A 51 -13.05 8.48 -3.55
CA CYS A 51 -12.20 7.32 -3.87
C CYS A 51 -12.65 6.70 -5.17
N THR A 52 -11.87 6.94 -6.21
CA THR A 52 -12.11 6.55 -7.60
C THR A 52 -11.19 5.40 -7.94
N ILE A 53 -11.75 4.30 -8.43
CA ILE A 53 -11.02 3.08 -8.79
C ILE A 53 -11.40 2.75 -10.24
N GLU A 54 -10.59 3.22 -11.19
CA GLU A 54 -10.75 2.98 -12.64
C GLU A 54 -9.63 2.06 -13.14
N GLU A 55 -9.77 1.47 -14.33
CA GLU A 55 -8.84 0.44 -14.84
C GLU A 55 -7.37 0.89 -14.82
N ASP A 56 -7.11 2.17 -15.11
CA ASP A 56 -5.76 2.69 -15.32
C ASP A 56 -5.22 3.53 -14.15
N TYR A 57 -6.10 4.01 -13.26
CA TYR A 57 -5.70 4.82 -12.13
C TYR A 57 -6.66 4.71 -10.95
N HIS A 58 -6.09 4.70 -9.74
CA HIS A 58 -6.84 4.65 -8.51
C HIS A 58 -6.47 5.86 -7.65
N THR A 59 -7.46 6.62 -7.20
CA THR A 59 -7.24 7.77 -6.32
C THR A 59 -8.15 7.70 -5.11
N CYS A 60 -7.65 8.00 -3.91
CA CYS A 60 -8.48 8.16 -2.72
C CYS A 60 -8.03 9.37 -1.90
N HIS A 61 -8.99 10.15 -1.41
CA HIS A 61 -8.82 11.29 -0.53
C HIS A 61 -9.54 11.01 0.79
N ILE A 62 -8.80 11.08 1.88
CA ILE A 62 -9.25 10.77 3.22
C ILE A 62 -9.01 11.99 4.11
N ILE A 63 -10.00 12.38 4.90
CA ILE A 63 -9.89 13.42 5.92
C ILE A 63 -9.88 12.77 7.30
N TYR A 64 -8.94 13.19 8.13
CA TYR A 64 -8.79 12.71 9.51
C TYR A 64 -9.25 13.78 10.49
N ARG A 65 -10.09 13.38 11.44
CA ARG A 65 -10.68 14.27 12.43
C ARG A 65 -10.46 13.73 13.84
N GLU A 66 -10.19 14.63 14.76
CA GLU A 66 -10.15 14.35 16.19
C GLU A 66 -11.07 15.36 16.89
N GLN A 67 -12.01 14.87 17.70
CA GLN A 67 -13.02 15.71 18.36
C GLN A 67 -13.73 16.68 17.39
N ASN A 68 -14.13 16.18 16.21
CA ASN A 68 -14.73 16.93 15.08
C ASN A 68 -13.84 17.96 14.38
N ARG A 69 -12.63 18.23 14.86
CA ARG A 69 -11.66 19.10 14.20
C ARG A 69 -10.86 18.31 13.17
N LYS A 70 -10.74 18.83 11.95
CA LYS A 70 -9.81 18.28 10.94
C LYS A 70 -8.37 18.45 11.43
N ILE A 71 -7.67 17.33 11.59
CA ILE A 71 -6.24 17.29 11.99
C ILE A 71 -5.32 17.00 10.81
N GLY A 72 -5.85 16.35 9.77
CA GLY A 72 -5.07 16.03 8.59
C GLY A 72 -5.91 15.46 7.45
N GLU A 73 -5.23 15.20 6.34
CA GLU A 73 -5.77 14.55 5.15
C GLU A 73 -4.68 13.84 4.38
N ILE A 74 -5.09 12.81 3.65
CA ILE A 74 -4.22 11.97 2.83
C ILE A 74 -4.83 11.86 1.45
N TRP A 75 -4.02 12.08 0.42
CA TRP A 75 -4.34 11.66 -0.94
C TRP A 75 -3.44 10.53 -1.37
N ILE A 76 -4.04 9.48 -1.89
CA ILE A 76 -3.37 8.27 -2.37
C ILE A 76 -3.63 8.18 -3.85
N TYR A 77 -2.57 8.09 -4.64
CA TYR A 77 -2.61 7.88 -6.07
C TYR A 77 -1.85 6.60 -6.38
N TYR A 78 -2.56 5.56 -6.82
CA TYR A 78 -1.96 4.30 -7.23
C TYR A 78 -2.02 4.15 -8.76
N TYR A 79 -0.88 3.81 -9.35
CA TYR A 79 -0.61 3.80 -10.78
C TYR A 79 0.25 2.59 -11.18
N PRO A 80 -0.35 1.41 -11.36
CA PRO A 80 0.39 0.19 -11.66
C PRO A 80 1.08 0.23 -13.03
N GLY A 81 0.55 1.03 -13.97
CA GLY A 81 1.05 1.17 -15.35
C GLY A 81 2.11 2.26 -15.54
N GLY A 82 2.58 2.90 -14.46
CA GLY A 82 3.59 3.97 -14.53
C GLY A 82 3.07 5.32 -15.04
N ILE A 83 1.79 5.43 -15.38
CA ILE A 83 1.13 6.71 -15.64
C ILE A 83 0.82 7.34 -14.29
N GLU A 84 1.49 8.42 -13.92
CA GLU A 84 1.29 9.10 -12.64
C GLU A 84 0.04 10.01 -12.71
N PRO A 85 -1.16 9.57 -12.23
CA PRO A 85 -2.41 10.30 -12.41
C PRO A 85 -2.43 11.67 -11.73
N TYR A 86 -1.62 11.86 -10.68
CA TYR A 86 -1.47 13.16 -10.03
C TYR A 86 -0.75 14.20 -10.89
N LYS A 87 0.02 13.77 -11.91
CA LYS A 87 0.63 14.67 -12.90
C LYS A 87 -0.33 14.95 -14.05
N GLU A 88 -1.08 13.94 -14.49
CA GLU A 88 -2.00 14.05 -15.63
C GLU A 88 -3.30 14.79 -15.27
N TYR A 89 -3.95 14.38 -14.18
CA TYR A 89 -5.22 14.94 -13.71
C TYR A 89 -5.05 16.03 -12.66
N GLY A 90 -3.80 16.31 -12.27
CA GLY A 90 -3.44 17.29 -11.27
C GLY A 90 -3.69 16.80 -9.84
N PHE A 91 -2.78 17.16 -8.94
CA PHE A 91 -3.00 17.05 -7.52
C PHE A 91 -4.04 18.07 -7.08
N LYS A 92 -5.16 17.61 -6.52
CA LYS A 92 -6.29 18.45 -6.10
C LYS A 92 -6.08 19.13 -4.72
N GLY A 93 -4.93 18.88 -4.07
CA GLY A 93 -4.68 19.28 -2.69
C GLY A 93 -3.43 20.13 -2.48
N THR A 94 -3.01 20.21 -1.23
CA THR A 94 -1.68 20.70 -0.80
C THR A 94 -1.06 19.63 0.07
N ALA A 95 0.27 19.52 0.11
CA ALA A 95 0.94 18.46 0.84
C ALA A 95 2.11 19.03 1.65
N ASP A 96 2.17 18.65 2.93
CA ASP A 96 3.29 18.96 3.82
C ASP A 96 4.38 17.88 3.69
N LYS A 97 3.98 16.65 3.35
CA LYS A 97 4.87 15.52 3.07
C LYS A 97 4.39 14.71 1.88
N THR A 98 5.34 14.07 1.21
CA THR A 98 5.07 13.20 0.08
C THR A 98 5.86 11.90 0.22
N ILE A 99 5.23 10.78 -0.13
CA ILE A 99 5.82 9.46 -0.21
C ILE A 99 5.65 8.99 -1.65
N PHE A 100 6.73 8.52 -2.28
CA PHE A 100 6.71 7.99 -3.64
C PHE A 100 7.27 6.58 -3.67
N SER A 101 6.66 5.73 -4.50
CA SER A 101 7.17 4.43 -4.92
C SER A 101 7.09 4.32 -6.45
N ASP A 102 7.46 3.16 -6.98
CA ASP A 102 7.24 2.77 -8.38
C ASP A 102 5.78 2.82 -8.83
N LYS A 103 4.81 2.66 -7.92
CA LYS A 103 3.39 2.48 -8.24
C LYS A 103 2.45 3.33 -7.40
N VAL A 104 2.95 4.05 -6.40
CA VAL A 104 2.10 4.86 -5.52
C VAL A 104 2.73 6.20 -5.19
N ALA A 105 1.89 7.23 -5.13
CA ALA A 105 2.22 8.53 -4.58
C ALA A 105 1.22 8.85 -3.48
N ILE A 106 1.72 9.18 -2.30
CA ILE A 106 0.91 9.50 -1.13
C ILE A 106 1.28 10.91 -0.68
N PHE A 107 0.28 11.77 -0.62
CA PHE A 107 0.41 13.16 -0.21
C PHE A 107 -0.24 13.31 1.16
N LEU A 108 0.54 13.75 2.14
CA LEU A 108 0.10 13.96 3.52
C LEU A 108 0.01 15.44 3.80
N LYS A 109 -1.07 15.86 4.46
CA LYS A 109 -1.22 17.22 4.97
C LYS A 109 -1.83 17.19 6.36
N GLY A 110 -1.36 18.03 7.27
CA GLY A 110 -1.93 18.10 8.62
C GLY A 110 -0.98 18.70 9.64
N ASP A 111 -1.35 18.59 10.92
CA ASP A 111 -0.48 18.98 12.01
C ASP A 111 0.70 18.00 12.21
N GLY A 112 1.71 18.41 12.99
CA GLY A 112 2.92 17.63 13.21
C GLY A 112 2.66 16.27 13.86
N ASP A 113 1.68 16.16 14.75
CA ASP A 113 1.33 14.91 15.43
C ASP A 113 0.63 13.92 14.49
N PHE A 114 -0.26 14.41 13.64
CA PHE A 114 -0.86 13.64 12.55
C PHE A 114 0.21 13.17 11.57
N LEU A 115 1.07 14.07 11.10
CA LEU A 115 2.13 13.75 10.13
C LEU A 115 3.13 12.73 10.69
N GLY A 116 3.50 12.84 11.97
CA GLY A 116 4.35 11.87 12.64
C GLY A 116 3.71 10.48 12.65
N ARG A 117 2.48 10.37 13.19
CA ARG A 117 1.75 9.09 13.24
C ARG A 117 1.54 8.48 11.86
N ALA A 118 1.17 9.29 10.87
CA ALA A 118 0.96 8.82 9.50
C ALA A 118 2.26 8.27 8.90
N CYS A 119 3.39 8.97 9.06
CA CYS A 119 4.69 8.45 8.62
C CYS A 119 5.06 7.13 9.30
N ASP A 120 4.90 7.04 10.62
CA ASP A 120 5.23 5.83 11.38
C ASP A 120 4.43 4.62 10.88
N LEU A 121 3.11 4.80 10.70
CA LEU A 121 2.24 3.76 10.15
C LEU A 121 2.60 3.38 8.71
N TYR A 122 2.95 4.35 7.86
CA TYR A 122 3.36 4.07 6.49
C TYR A 122 4.67 3.26 6.42
N ASN A 123 5.61 3.57 7.30
CA ASN A 123 6.87 2.85 7.41
C ASN A 123 6.65 1.43 7.96
N GLU A 124 5.86 1.29 9.03
CA GLU A 124 5.59 0.00 9.68
C GLU A 124 4.83 -0.97 8.77
N LYS A 125 3.76 -0.49 8.12
CA LYS A 125 2.85 -1.36 7.36
C LYS A 125 3.32 -1.66 5.95
N TYR A 126 3.92 -0.67 5.30
CA TYR A 126 4.20 -0.74 3.86
C TYR A 126 5.70 -0.65 3.56
N GLY A 127 6.56 -0.49 4.59
CA GLY A 127 8.00 -0.40 4.40
C GLY A 127 8.44 0.87 3.65
N PHE A 128 7.61 1.92 3.64
CA PHE A 128 7.99 3.19 3.05
C PHE A 128 9.10 3.88 3.86
N ASN A 129 9.67 4.94 3.27
CA ASN A 129 10.66 5.78 3.92
C ASN A 129 10.11 7.21 4.12
N CYS A 130 9.06 7.32 4.93
CA CYS A 130 8.49 8.59 5.36
C CYS A 130 9.26 9.10 6.58
N ILE A 131 9.94 10.24 6.46
CA ILE A 131 10.67 10.83 7.58
C ILE A 131 9.67 11.47 8.55
N PRO A 132 9.53 10.99 9.81
CA PRO A 132 8.61 11.57 10.78
C PRO A 132 8.92 13.05 11.02
N PHE A 133 7.90 13.85 11.33
CA PHE A 133 8.12 15.23 11.73
C PHE A 133 8.85 15.24 13.09
N ALA A 134 9.91 16.04 13.22
CA ALA A 134 10.57 16.20 14.51
C ALA A 134 9.57 16.84 15.48
N ARG A 135 9.14 16.10 16.50
CA ARG A 135 8.41 16.69 17.62
C ARG A 135 9.38 17.61 18.36
N GLU A 136 9.06 18.89 18.47
CA GLU A 136 9.67 19.71 19.52
C GLU A 136 9.29 19.05 20.84
N GLU A 137 10.29 18.54 21.59
CA GLU A 137 10.08 18.04 22.94
C GLU A 137 9.49 19.19 23.76
N ARG A 138 8.23 19.04 24.20
CA ARG A 138 7.55 19.98 25.10
C ARG A 138 7.82 19.62 26.55
#